data_AF-A0A7J6N9B9-F1
#
_entry.id   AF-A0A7J6N9B9-F1
#
_cell.length_a   1.000
_cell.length_b   1.000
_cell.length_c   1.000
_cell.angle_alpha   90.00
_cell.angle_beta   90.00
_cell.angle_gamma   90.00
#
_symmetry.space_group_name_H-M   'P 1'
#
loop_
_entity.id
_entity.type
_entity.pdbx_description
1 polymer ?
#
loop_
_entity_poly.entity_id
_entity_poly.type
_entity_poly.pdbx_seq_one_letter_code
_entity_poly.pdbx_strand_id
1 'polypeptide(L)'
;MGVYATNFNMRIDTMAHVLNYPQKPLVGTRAMEYLRFRELPAGNNAIVAIMTYSGYNQEDSLIMNGSSIDRGFMRSVHFKSYMADEKRQGAQVVEEFRAPSWSKTYAMKRGDYSK
;
A
#
# COMPACT_ATOMS: atom_id res chain seq x y z
N MET A 1 -4.60 7.20 -3.69
CA MET A 1 -3.65 6.09 -3.98
C MET A 1 -3.30 6.13 -5.45
N GLY A 2 -2.08 5.79 -5.84
CA GLY A 2 -1.57 5.95 -7.20
C GLY A 2 -0.13 5.50 -7.29
N VAL A 3 0.55 5.84 -8.37
CA VAL A 3 2.01 5.67 -8.43
C VAL A 3 2.64 6.96 -7.93
N TYR A 4 3.25 6.93 -6.75
CA TYR A 4 3.82 8.12 -6.11
C TYR A 4 5.22 8.48 -6.62
N ALA A 5 6.00 7.48 -7.04
CA ALA A 5 7.31 7.61 -7.65
C ALA A 5 7.55 6.43 -8.59
N THR A 6 8.29 6.59 -9.69
CA THR A 6 8.54 5.49 -10.65
C THR A 6 9.50 4.43 -10.13
N ASN A 7 10.41 4.82 -9.23
CA ASN A 7 11.40 3.93 -8.62
C ASN A 7 10.92 3.29 -7.32
N PHE A 8 9.61 3.27 -7.04
CA PHE A 8 9.04 2.73 -5.80
C PHE A 8 9.48 1.29 -5.51
N ASN A 9 9.70 0.46 -6.54
CA ASN A 9 10.20 -0.92 -6.39
C ASN A 9 11.62 -1.03 -5.81
N MET A 10 12.41 0.04 -5.89
CA MET A 10 13.78 0.07 -5.36
C MET A 10 13.87 0.83 -4.02
N ARG A 11 12.74 1.33 -3.50
CA ARG A 11 12.69 2.15 -2.28
C ARG A 11 12.21 1.31 -1.10
N ILE A 12 12.77 1.60 0.07
CA ILE A 12 12.35 1.00 1.35
C ILE A 12 11.58 2.06 2.13
N ASP A 13 10.43 2.47 1.59
CA ASP A 13 9.52 3.37 2.30
C ASP A 13 8.76 2.59 3.41
N THR A 14 8.45 3.22 4.54
CA THR A 14 7.80 2.56 5.69
C THR A 14 6.46 1.94 5.31
N MET A 15 5.66 2.68 4.54
CA MET A 15 4.38 2.24 3.99
C MET A 15 4.20 2.82 2.60
N ALA A 16 3.68 2.03 1.67
CA ALA A 16 3.29 2.51 0.35
C ALA A 16 2.05 1.79 -0.17
N HIS A 17 1.24 2.51 -0.94
CA HIS A 17 0.09 1.95 -1.66
C HIS A 17 0.17 2.33 -3.12
N VAL A 18 0.26 1.32 -3.98
CA VAL A 18 0.40 1.51 -5.43
C VAL A 18 -0.80 0.89 -6.14
N LEU A 19 -1.45 1.66 -7.00
CA LEU A 19 -2.53 1.15 -7.86
C LEU A 19 -1.96 0.27 -8.98
N ASN A 20 -2.60 -0.85 -9.29
CA ASN A 20 -2.15 -1.76 -10.35
C ASN A 20 -2.32 -1.15 -11.74
N TYR A 21 -3.46 -0.50 -11.98
CA TYR A 21 -3.86 0.03 -13.28
C TYR A 21 -4.35 1.47 -13.17
N PRO A 22 -3.48 2.43 -12.82
CA PRO A 22 -3.88 3.83 -12.73
C PRO A 22 -4.14 4.39 -14.14
N GLN A 23 -5.15 5.23 -14.28
CA GLN A 23 -5.58 5.81 -15.55
C GLN A 23 -5.49 7.33 -15.52
N LYS A 24 -5.11 7.93 -16.65
CA LYS A 24 -5.18 9.38 -16.82
C LYS A 24 -6.66 9.81 -16.77
N PRO A 25 -7.01 10.88 -16.05
CA PRO A 25 -8.39 11.34 -16.01
C PRO A 25 -8.82 11.83 -17.40
N LEU A 26 -10.07 11.53 -17.75
CA LEU A 26 -10.66 11.95 -19.04
C LEU A 26 -10.73 13.48 -19.15
N VAL A 27 -11.12 14.14 -18.06
CA VAL A 27 -11.16 15.59 -17.95
C VAL A 27 -9.98 16.04 -17.11
N GLY A 28 -9.16 16.95 -17.63
CA GLY A 28 -7.99 17.49 -16.94
C GLY A 28 -7.89 19.00 -17.04
N THR A 29 -7.21 19.61 -16.06
CA THR A 29 -6.94 21.05 -16.06
C THR A 29 -5.56 21.33 -16.68
N ARG A 30 -5.32 22.56 -17.15
CA ARG A 30 -4.01 22.97 -17.70
C ARG A 30 -2.89 22.85 -16.65
N ALA A 31 -3.20 23.04 -15.38
CA ALA A 31 -2.24 22.91 -14.29
C ALA A 31 -1.65 21.49 -14.17
N MET A 32 -2.40 20.46 -14.59
CA MET A 32 -1.95 19.07 -14.51
C MET A 32 -0.75 18.75 -15.39
N GLU A 33 -0.54 19.53 -16.45
CA GLU A 33 0.62 19.38 -17.32
C GLU A 33 1.90 19.78 -16.59
N TYR A 34 1.88 20.92 -15.88
CA TYR A 34 3.00 21.38 -15.06
C TYR A 34 3.27 20.46 -13.86
N LEU A 35 2.23 19.86 -13.28
CA LEU A 35 2.35 18.92 -12.17
C LEU A 35 2.71 17.49 -12.60
N ARG A 36 2.79 17.21 -13.91
CA ARG A 36 3.02 15.87 -14.46
C ARG A 36 2.02 14.82 -13.95
N PHE A 37 0.82 15.23 -13.55
CA PHE A 37 -0.19 14.32 -13.00
C PHE A 37 -0.70 13.30 -14.04
N ARG A 38 -0.57 13.63 -15.34
CA ARG A 38 -0.85 12.69 -16.44
C ARG A 38 0.19 11.58 -16.55
N GLU A 39 1.41 11.79 -16.05
CA GLU A 39 2.48 10.78 -16.08
C GLU A 39 2.35 9.82 -14.89
N LEU A 40 1.98 10.36 -13.71
CA LEU A 40 1.76 9.61 -12.47
C LEU A 40 0.32 9.81 -11.94
N PRO A 41 -0.69 9.18 -12.57
CA PRO A 41 -2.07 9.34 -12.15
C PRO A 41 -2.38 8.63 -10.82
N ALA A 42 -3.40 9.13 -10.13
CA ALA A 42 -3.84 8.66 -8.82
C ALA A 42 -5.31 8.20 -8.79
N GLY A 43 -5.74 7.41 -9.77
CA GLY A 43 -7.10 6.85 -9.82
C GLY A 43 -7.42 6.08 -11.09
N ASN A 44 -8.68 5.69 -11.23
CA ASN A 44 -9.23 4.99 -12.40
C ASN A 44 -10.48 5.73 -12.88
N ASN A 45 -10.74 5.75 -14.19
CA ASN A 45 -11.99 6.26 -14.73
C ASN A 45 -13.09 5.22 -14.51
N ALA A 46 -14.13 5.59 -13.78
CA ALA A 46 -15.28 4.74 -13.50
C ALA A 46 -16.44 5.08 -14.44
N ILE A 47 -17.23 4.07 -14.82
CA ILE A 47 -18.56 4.29 -15.40
C ILE A 47 -19.54 4.39 -14.24
N VAL A 48 -20.26 5.51 -14.16
CA VAL A 48 -21.13 5.84 -13.02
C VAL A 48 -22.57 5.96 -13.50
N ALA A 49 -23.49 5.29 -12.82
CA ALA A 49 -24.93 5.44 -13.00
C ALA A 49 -25.52 6.18 -11.79
N ILE A 50 -26.23 7.28 -12.02
CA ILE A 50 -26.89 8.06 -10.97
C ILE A 50 -28.35 7.64 -10.94
N MET A 51 -28.70 6.77 -10.00
CA MET A 51 -30.07 6.29 -9.82
C MET A 51 -30.29 5.77 -8.40
N THR A 52 -31.55 5.67 -7.99
CA THR A 52 -31.92 4.89 -6.79
C THR A 52 -32.01 3.42 -7.18
N TYR A 53 -31.30 2.55 -6.46
CA TYR A 53 -31.31 1.12 -6.75
C TYR A 53 -31.21 0.31 -5.46
N SER A 54 -32.16 -0.59 -5.20
CA SER A 54 -32.20 -1.53 -4.06
C SER A 54 -32.13 -0.94 -2.63
N GLY A 55 -31.89 0.36 -2.47
CA GLY A 55 -31.73 1.03 -1.18
C GLY A 55 -30.29 1.01 -0.63
N TYR A 56 -29.40 0.15 -1.15
CA TYR A 56 -27.99 0.04 -0.69
C TYR A 56 -27.06 1.18 -1.14
N ASN A 57 -27.60 2.24 -1.74
CA ASN A 57 -26.86 3.45 -2.14
C ASN A 57 -27.39 4.73 -1.49
N GLN A 58 -28.01 4.61 -0.31
CA GLN A 58 -28.48 5.74 0.52
C GLN A 58 -27.38 6.24 1.45
N GLU A 59 -27.52 7.46 2.00
CA GLU A 59 -26.62 7.98 3.05
C GLU A 59 -25.12 7.86 2.68
N ASP A 60 -24.74 8.40 1.52
CA ASP A 60 -23.38 8.39 0.98
C ASP A 60 -22.77 7.01 0.67
N SER A 61 -23.58 5.94 0.68
CA SER A 61 -23.15 4.61 0.23
C SER A 61 -23.22 4.47 -1.30
N LEU A 62 -22.37 3.58 -1.83
CA LEU A 62 -22.26 3.30 -3.27
C LEU A 62 -22.36 1.79 -3.53
N ILE A 63 -23.07 1.41 -4.59
CA ILE A 63 -23.11 0.03 -5.08
C ILE A 63 -22.05 -0.13 -6.16
N MET A 64 -21.17 -1.13 -6.00
CA MET A 64 -20.08 -1.43 -6.94
C MET A 64 -20.35 -2.71 -7.73
N ASN A 65 -19.87 -2.75 -8.98
CA ASN A 65 -19.98 -3.92 -9.83
C ASN A 65 -18.93 -4.98 -9.43
N GLY A 66 -19.38 -6.11 -8.87
CA GLY A 66 -18.51 -7.22 -8.44
C GLY A 66 -17.60 -7.74 -9.56
N SER A 67 -18.14 -7.94 -10.77
CA SER A 67 -17.35 -8.41 -11.93
C SER A 67 -16.22 -7.46 -12.33
N SER A 68 -16.37 -6.15 -12.07
CA SER A 68 -15.32 -5.16 -12.32
C SER A 68 -14.20 -5.28 -11.28
N ILE A 69 -14.55 -5.52 -10.01
CA ILE A 69 -13.59 -5.74 -8.92
C ILE A 69 -12.78 -7.01 -9.19
N ASP A 70 -13.43 -8.10 -9.62
CA ASP A 70 -12.77 -9.37 -9.93
C ASP A 70 -11.73 -9.20 -11.04
N ARG A 71 -12.05 -8.37 -12.04
CA ARG A 71 -11.15 -7.98 -13.14
C ARG A 71 -10.09 -6.95 -12.75
N GLY A 72 -9.99 -6.57 -11.47
CA GLY A 72 -8.92 -5.72 -10.94
C GLY A 72 -9.23 -4.23 -10.88
N PHE A 73 -10.50 -3.81 -11.00
CA PHE A 73 -10.90 -2.42 -10.81
C PHE A 73 -10.51 -1.93 -9.40
N MET A 74 -9.79 -0.80 -9.33
CA MET A 74 -9.29 -0.20 -8.09
C MET A 74 -8.40 -1.11 -7.21
N ARG A 75 -7.82 -2.18 -7.78
CA ARG A 75 -6.88 -3.03 -7.05
C ARG A 75 -5.56 -2.29 -6.76
N SER A 76 -5.09 -2.40 -5.53
CA SER A 76 -3.81 -1.82 -5.08
C SER A 76 -2.95 -2.85 -4.36
N VAL A 77 -1.64 -2.62 -4.35
CA VAL A 77 -0.66 -3.36 -3.55
C VAL A 77 -0.21 -2.48 -2.39
N HIS A 78 -0.21 -3.05 -1.19
CA HIS A 78 0.32 -2.43 0.02
C HIS A 78 1.71 -2.97 0.34
N PHE A 79 2.69 -2.09 0.45
CA PHE A 79 4.04 -2.40 0.91
C PHE A 79 4.21 -1.88 2.33
N LYS A 80 4.85 -2.69 3.18
CA LYS A 80 5.23 -2.30 4.54
C LYS A 80 6.63 -2.80 4.84
N SER A 81 7.52 -1.88 5.16
CA SER A 81 8.91 -2.16 5.45
C SER A 81 9.14 -2.12 6.96
N TYR A 82 9.96 -3.05 7.46
CA TYR A 82 10.41 -3.08 8.84
C TYR A 82 11.94 -3.02 8.84
N MET A 83 12.50 -2.24 9.75
CA MET A 83 13.94 -2.07 9.92
C MET A 83 14.30 -2.47 11.34
N ALA A 84 15.40 -3.19 11.48
CA ALA A 84 15.99 -3.57 12.75
C ALA A 84 17.51 -3.51 12.60
N ASP A 85 18.19 -3.09 13.67
CA ASP A 85 19.65 -3.00 13.74
C ASP A 85 20.17 -3.78 14.95
N GLU A 86 21.36 -4.37 14.84
CA GLU A 86 22.07 -4.98 15.97
C GLU A 86 22.76 -3.90 16.81
N LYS A 87 22.32 -3.69 18.05
CA LYS A 87 23.00 -2.75 18.95
C LYS A 87 24.33 -3.31 19.46
N ARG A 88 25.32 -2.43 19.51
CA ARG A 88 26.65 -2.67 20.11
C ARG A 88 26.81 -1.76 21.33
N GLN A 89 27.40 -2.28 22.41
CA GLN A 89 27.83 -1.46 23.55
C GLN A 89 29.35 -1.42 23.56
N GLY A 90 29.93 -0.28 23.16
CA GLY A 90 31.37 -0.14 23.02
C GLY A 90 31.94 -1.08 21.94
N ALA A 91 32.99 -1.84 22.28
CA ALA A 91 33.60 -2.82 21.37
C ALA A 91 32.87 -4.18 21.32
N GLN A 92 31.87 -4.41 22.19
CA GLN A 92 31.15 -5.68 22.26
C GLN A 92 29.81 -5.60 21.52
N VAL A 93 29.54 -6.62 20.69
CA VAL A 93 28.23 -6.83 20.07
C VAL A 93 27.27 -7.37 21.12
N VAL A 94 26.14 -6.70 21.34
CA VAL A 94 25.17 -7.05 22.40
C VAL A 94 23.92 -7.73 21.84
N GLU A 95 23.52 -7.38 20.62
CA GLU A 95 22.37 -7.97 19.93
C GLU A 95 22.84 -8.69 18.66
N GLU A 96 22.19 -9.81 18.32
CA GLU A 96 22.49 -10.65 17.16
C GLU A 96 21.19 -11.09 16.48
N PHE A 97 21.13 -11.01 15.15
CA PHE A 97 20.03 -11.55 14.34
C PHE A 97 20.15 -13.05 14.21
N ARG A 98 19.34 -13.76 15.00
CA ARG A 98 19.30 -15.22 15.02
C ARG A 98 17.96 -15.73 15.51
N ALA A 99 17.72 -17.02 15.30
CA ALA A 99 16.69 -17.72 16.04
C ALA A 99 16.95 -17.58 17.56
N PRO A 100 15.99 -17.07 18.34
CA PRO A 100 16.19 -16.81 19.76
C PRO A 100 16.34 -18.13 20.54
N SER A 101 17.13 -18.11 21.61
CA SER A 101 17.35 -19.27 22.49
C SER A 101 17.02 -18.91 23.93
N TRP A 102 16.24 -19.75 24.60
CA TRP A 102 15.77 -19.53 25.99
C TRP A 102 16.88 -19.19 26.99
N SER A 103 18.08 -19.74 26.81
CA SER A 103 19.21 -19.51 27.72
C SER A 103 19.90 -18.14 27.54
N LYS A 104 19.69 -17.46 26.41
CA LYS A 104 20.44 -16.23 26.04
C LYS A 104 19.55 -15.04 25.69
N THR A 105 18.26 -15.24 25.45
CA THR A 105 17.34 -14.19 25.03
C THR A 105 16.51 -13.69 26.22
N TYR A 106 16.68 -12.42 26.57
CA TYR A 106 15.87 -11.78 27.62
C TYR A 106 14.46 -11.46 27.11
N ALA A 107 13.44 -11.56 27.97
CA ALA A 107 12.04 -11.23 27.68
C ALA A 107 11.44 -11.90 26.43
N MET A 108 11.74 -13.20 26.23
CA MET A 108 11.19 -13.98 25.12
C MET A 108 9.66 -14.03 25.19
N LYS A 109 8.99 -13.49 24.17
CA LYS A 109 7.52 -13.62 24.05
C LYS A 109 7.19 -15.03 23.55
N ARG A 110 6.07 -15.59 24.04
CA ARG A 110 5.50 -16.84 23.51
C ARG A 110 4.89 -16.56 22.13
N GLY A 111 5.74 -16.53 21.11
CA GLY A 111 5.36 -16.57 19.70
C GLY A 111 5.84 -17.88 19.09
N ASP A 112 5.07 -18.44 18.16
CA ASP A 112 5.53 -19.55 17.33
C ASP A 112 6.47 -18.99 16.25
N TYR A 113 7.77 -19.32 16.33
CA TYR A 113 8.81 -18.92 15.37
C TYR A 113 9.20 -20.06 14.43
N SER A 114 8.43 -21.15 14.39
CA SER A 114 8.73 -22.35 13.58
C SER A 114 8.20 -22.30 12.14
N LYS A 115 7.54 -21.20 11.76
CA LYS A 115 6.99 -20.97 10.41
C LYS A 115 7.81 -19.96 9.62
#